data_AF-A0A1B6FZF6-F1
#
_entry.id   AF-A0A1B6FZF6-F1
#
_cell.length_a   1.000
_cell.length_b   1.000
_cell.length_c   1.000
_cell.angle_alpha   90.00
_cell.angle_beta   90.00
_cell.angle_gamma   90.00
#
_symmetry.space_group_name_H-M   'P 1'
#
loop_
_entity.id
_entity.type
_entity.pdbx_description
1 polymer ?
#
loop_
_entity_poly.entity_id
_entity_poly.type
_entity_poly.pdbx_seq_one_letter_code
_entity_poly.pdbx_strand_id
1 'polypeptide(L)'
;KLAQLGSSSLSISEKTKNPPPVKTLEDFINEPLPESPAHRLEIRLVNVTSPEMNRTFETSWALFAKYQMAIHNEEPDECDQSSFTNFLVNSPLKPSKPSDGPSQGYGSFHQQYWLDGRLLAVGVVDILPRCVSSVYFFYDPEFHFLTLGTYGSLREIAFCRTLHHSAPSLQYYYMGFYIHSCPKMRYKGAFSPSFLLCPEVYSWHPLESCLPLLERTKYCRFHPDPKARDPDRVVGLGDVSVLFLNKAMAYSTFRTLNPANQHQEEVTKYASLVGNKLSRRMLLILMF
;
A
#
# COMPACT_ATOMS: atom_id res chain seq x y z
N LYS A 1 -23.45 0.82 76.73
CA LYS A 1 -24.24 -0.21 76.01
C LYS A 1 -25.11 0.54 75.00
N LEU A 2 -24.55 0.96 73.86
CA LEU A 2 -24.35 0.18 72.62
C LEU A 2 -25.66 -0.43 72.11
N ALA A 3 -25.98 -0.08 70.87
CA ALA A 3 -27.08 -0.51 70.00
C ALA A 3 -28.37 0.34 70.07
N GLN A 4 -28.42 1.41 69.27
CA GLN A 4 -29.46 1.65 68.25
C GLN A 4 -29.30 3.07 67.70
N LEU A 5 -28.87 3.17 66.44
CA LEU A 5 -29.16 4.20 65.43
C LEU A 5 -28.12 4.06 64.31
N GLY A 6 -28.28 3.00 63.51
CA GLY A 6 -27.50 2.74 62.31
C GLY A 6 -28.20 3.30 61.08
N SER A 7 -27.57 4.31 60.49
CA SER A 7 -27.53 4.65 59.06
C SER A 7 -28.86 4.75 58.29
N SER A 8 -29.39 5.96 58.23
CA SER A 8 -30.12 6.46 57.07
C SER A 8 -29.19 6.49 55.85
N SER A 9 -29.62 5.82 54.79
CA SER A 9 -29.01 5.78 53.47
C SER A 9 -28.80 7.18 52.87
N LEU A 10 -27.55 7.58 52.70
CA LEU A 10 -27.15 8.57 51.69
C LEU A 10 -26.37 7.81 50.62
N SER A 11 -27.07 7.41 49.57
CA SER A 11 -26.45 6.94 48.33
C SER A 11 -25.71 8.11 47.70
N ILE A 12 -24.39 8.16 47.88
CA ILE A 12 -23.54 8.99 47.04
C ILE A 12 -23.62 8.37 45.64
N SER A 13 -24.40 9.00 44.77
CA SER A 13 -24.37 8.73 43.35
C SER A 13 -22.97 9.10 42.85
N GLU A 14 -22.09 8.11 42.72
CA GLU A 14 -20.89 8.23 41.91
C GLU A 14 -21.36 8.52 40.48
N LYS A 15 -21.33 9.80 40.11
CA LYS A 15 -21.38 10.20 38.71
C LYS A 15 -20.13 9.63 38.05
N THR A 16 -20.24 8.45 37.45
CA THR A 16 -19.30 7.97 36.44
C THR A 16 -19.28 8.99 35.32
N LYS A 17 -18.32 9.93 35.39
CA LYS A 17 -17.98 10.79 34.26
C LYS A 17 -17.45 9.85 33.18
N ASN A 18 -18.25 9.64 32.13
CA ASN A 18 -17.75 8.98 30.93
C ASN A 18 -16.49 9.74 30.48
N PRO A 19 -15.39 9.03 30.15
CA PRO A 19 -14.23 9.69 29.59
C PRO A 19 -14.65 10.46 28.33
N PRO A 20 -14.03 11.62 28.05
CA PRO A 20 -14.33 12.36 26.84
C PRO A 20 -14.17 11.45 25.62
N PRO A 21 -15.05 11.59 24.61
CA PRO A 21 -14.97 10.78 23.41
C PRO A 21 -13.58 10.93 22.76
N VAL A 22 -12.95 9.81 22.45
CA VAL A 22 -11.64 9.80 21.80
C VAL A 22 -11.84 10.24 20.34
N LYS A 23 -11.19 11.35 19.95
CA LYS A 23 -11.21 11.81 18.55
C LYS A 23 -10.67 10.71 17.62
N THR A 24 -11.41 10.44 16.54
CA THR A 24 -10.98 9.55 15.46
C THR A 24 -9.98 10.25 14.55
N LEU A 25 -9.32 9.49 13.68
CA LEU A 25 -8.44 10.04 12.64
C LEU A 25 -9.21 11.00 11.72
N GLU A 26 -10.43 10.62 11.35
CA GLU A 26 -11.31 11.45 10.53
C GLU A 26 -11.72 12.76 11.23
N ASP A 27 -11.88 12.76 12.56
CA ASP A 27 -12.18 13.98 13.33
C ASP A 27 -11.03 15.00 13.26
N PHE A 28 -9.77 14.53 13.26
CA PHE A 28 -8.61 15.40 13.09
C PHE A 28 -8.47 15.89 11.65
N ILE A 29 -8.71 15.02 10.67
CA ILE A 29 -8.58 15.35 9.24
C ILE A 29 -9.67 16.34 8.80
N ASN A 30 -10.89 16.20 9.32
CA ASN A 30 -12.04 17.00 8.93
C ASN A 30 -12.37 18.10 9.94
N GLU A 31 -11.43 18.43 10.84
CA GLU A 31 -11.61 19.53 11.79
C GLU A 31 -11.92 20.83 11.03
N PRO A 32 -13.05 21.49 11.32
CA PRO A 32 -13.48 22.65 10.57
C PRO A 32 -12.47 23.78 10.73
N LEU A 33 -12.13 24.41 9.60
CA LEU A 33 -11.28 25.59 9.60
C LEU A 33 -12.02 26.79 10.24
N PRO A 34 -11.30 27.73 10.85
CA PRO A 34 -11.90 29.00 11.30
C PRO A 34 -12.50 29.78 10.12
N GLU A 35 -13.37 30.75 10.39
CA GLU A 35 -14.06 31.54 9.34
C GLU A 35 -13.12 32.22 8.34
N SER A 36 -11.92 32.58 8.77
CA SER A 36 -10.87 33.19 7.92
C SER A 36 -9.54 32.47 8.17
N PRO A 37 -9.34 31.27 7.59
CA PRO A 37 -8.10 30.53 7.77
C PRO A 37 -6.97 31.22 7.02
N ALA A 38 -5.78 31.24 7.62
CA ALA A 38 -4.59 31.81 7.00
C ALA A 38 -4.17 31.07 5.71
N HIS A 39 -4.45 29.76 5.67
CA HIS A 39 -4.11 28.87 4.57
C HIS A 39 -5.24 27.89 4.29
N ARG A 40 -5.36 27.46 3.02
CA ARG A 40 -6.34 26.47 2.58
C ARG A 40 -5.65 25.29 1.91
N LEU A 41 -5.77 24.12 2.55
CA LEU A 41 -5.36 22.85 1.98
C LEU A 41 -6.51 22.22 1.18
N GLU A 42 -6.25 21.88 -0.07
CA GLU A 42 -7.14 21.12 -0.94
C GLU A 42 -6.47 19.81 -1.35
N ILE A 43 -7.22 18.71 -1.28
CA ILE A 43 -6.72 17.39 -1.71
C ILE A 43 -7.55 16.93 -2.91
N ARG A 44 -6.86 16.68 -4.02
CA ARG A 44 -7.46 16.25 -5.28
C ARG A 44 -6.99 14.83 -5.60
N LEU A 45 -7.92 13.97 -5.98
CA LEU A 45 -7.59 12.65 -6.50
C LEU A 45 -7.67 12.68 -8.03
N VAL A 46 -6.53 12.58 -8.69
CA VAL A 46 -6.40 12.68 -10.15
C VAL A 46 -6.10 11.30 -10.72
N ASN A 47 -6.99 10.76 -11.55
CA ASN A 47 -6.73 9.50 -12.24
C ASN A 47 -5.67 9.73 -13.34
N VAL A 48 -4.64 8.87 -13.41
CA VAL A 48 -3.52 9.05 -14.35
C VAL A 48 -3.94 9.02 -15.83
N THR A 49 -5.10 8.44 -16.15
CA THR A 49 -5.66 8.42 -17.52
C THR A 49 -6.66 9.54 -17.78
N SER A 50 -6.87 10.47 -16.83
CA SER A 50 -7.84 11.56 -16.96
C SER A 50 -7.26 12.82 -17.62
N PRO A 51 -8.08 13.67 -18.24
CA PRO A 51 -7.63 14.98 -18.74
C PRO A 51 -7.01 15.89 -17.66
N GLU A 52 -7.40 15.70 -16.39
CA GLU A 52 -6.86 16.45 -15.26
C GLU A 52 -5.38 16.10 -14.99
N MET A 53 -4.97 14.86 -15.29
CA MET A 53 -3.56 14.47 -15.22
C MET A 53 -2.73 15.31 -16.18
N ASN A 54 -3.19 15.52 -17.43
CA ASN A 54 -2.49 16.35 -18.40
C ASN A 54 -2.39 17.82 -17.94
N ARG A 55 -3.42 18.35 -17.28
CA ARG A 55 -3.42 19.74 -16.77
C ARG A 55 -2.42 19.94 -15.63
N THR A 56 -2.23 18.92 -14.81
CA THR A 56 -1.39 18.98 -13.60
C THR A 56 -0.02 18.33 -13.81
N PHE A 57 0.25 17.78 -15.00
CA PHE A 57 1.45 17.02 -15.32
C PHE A 57 2.72 17.83 -15.08
N GLU A 58 2.83 19.01 -15.69
CA GLU A 58 4.02 19.87 -15.58
C GLU A 58 4.32 20.25 -14.13
N THR A 59 3.29 20.61 -13.37
CA THR A 59 3.45 20.96 -11.95
C THR A 59 3.86 19.76 -11.11
N SER A 60 3.30 18.58 -11.39
CA SER A 60 3.63 17.34 -10.67
C SER A 60 5.05 16.87 -10.99
N TRP A 61 5.45 16.92 -12.26
CA TRP A 61 6.81 16.61 -12.69
C TRP A 61 7.84 17.55 -12.07
N ALA A 62 7.60 18.87 -12.12
CA ALA A 62 8.52 19.84 -11.53
C ALA A 62 8.71 19.61 -10.02
N LEU A 63 7.64 19.24 -9.30
CA LEU A 63 7.70 18.88 -7.89
C LEU A 63 8.48 17.58 -7.66
N PHE A 64 8.26 16.56 -8.51
CA PHE A 64 9.01 15.31 -8.47
C PHE A 64 10.52 15.55 -8.67
N ALA A 65 10.91 16.27 -9.72
CA ALA A 65 12.30 16.56 -10.01
C ALA A 65 12.97 17.31 -8.84
N LYS A 66 12.29 18.34 -8.31
CA LYS A 66 12.76 19.07 -7.11
C LYS A 66 12.99 18.13 -5.92
N TYR A 67 12.06 17.22 -5.68
CA TYR A 67 12.16 16.25 -4.59
C TYR A 67 13.31 15.25 -4.80
N GLN A 68 13.43 14.66 -5.98
CA GLN A 68 14.48 13.69 -6.31
C GLN A 68 15.88 14.31 -6.16
N MET A 69 16.09 15.49 -6.72
CA MET A 69 17.37 16.20 -6.62
C MET A 69 17.72 16.55 -5.16
N ALA A 70 16.75 17.01 -4.37
CA ALA A 70 17.02 17.47 -3.00
C ALA A 70 17.11 16.34 -1.95
N ILE A 71 16.35 15.26 -2.11
CA ILE A 71 16.20 14.20 -1.10
C ILE A 71 16.96 12.93 -1.48
N HIS A 72 17.09 12.66 -2.78
CA HIS A 72 17.77 11.48 -3.32
C HIS A 72 19.11 11.82 -3.98
N ASN A 73 19.43 13.10 -4.18
CA ASN A 73 20.65 13.57 -4.86
C ASN A 73 20.80 12.99 -6.27
N GLU A 74 19.68 12.80 -6.97
CA GLU A 74 19.66 12.43 -8.38
C GLU A 74 20.04 13.64 -9.25
N GLU A 75 20.71 13.38 -10.36
CA GLU A 75 21.13 14.43 -11.29
C GLU A 75 19.94 14.96 -12.12
N PRO A 76 19.98 16.21 -12.61
CA PRO A 76 18.86 16.81 -13.34
C PRO A 76 18.40 16.03 -14.58
N ASP A 77 19.32 15.35 -15.27
CA ASP A 77 19.04 14.52 -16.45
C ASP A 77 18.36 13.19 -16.10
N GLU A 78 18.52 12.71 -14.86
CA GLU A 78 17.80 11.55 -14.34
C GLU A 78 16.35 11.88 -13.95
N CYS A 79 16.02 13.16 -13.83
CA CYS A 79 14.72 13.68 -13.35
C CYS A 79 13.83 14.26 -14.47
N ASP A 80 14.01 13.82 -15.72
CA ASP A 80 13.26 14.34 -16.87
C ASP A 80 11.77 13.91 -16.90
N GLN A 81 11.00 14.44 -17.85
CA GLN A 81 9.58 14.08 -17.98
C GLN A 81 9.37 12.59 -18.32
N SER A 82 10.33 11.96 -19.01
CA SER A 82 10.26 10.56 -19.42
C SER A 82 10.39 9.62 -18.22
N SER A 83 11.35 9.88 -17.34
CA SER A 83 11.57 9.16 -16.08
C SER A 83 10.33 9.26 -15.18
N PHE A 84 9.80 10.48 -15.00
CA PHE A 84 8.57 10.71 -14.24
C PHE A 84 7.38 9.95 -14.84
N THR A 85 7.21 10.01 -16.15
CA THR A 85 6.12 9.32 -16.84
C THR A 85 6.24 7.81 -16.67
N ASN A 86 7.41 7.24 -16.95
CA ASN A 86 7.65 5.80 -16.85
C ASN A 86 7.51 5.28 -15.43
N PHE A 87 7.89 6.08 -14.43
CA PHE A 87 7.85 5.68 -13.05
C PHE A 87 6.48 5.87 -12.38
N LEU A 88 5.84 7.03 -12.59
CA LEU A 88 4.72 7.47 -11.76
C LEU A 88 3.41 7.74 -12.53
N VAL A 89 3.41 7.71 -13.86
CA VAL A 89 2.21 7.97 -14.68
C VAL A 89 1.78 6.74 -15.46
N ASN A 90 2.72 6.08 -16.13
CA ASN A 90 2.50 4.85 -16.87
C ASN A 90 2.15 3.73 -15.89
N SER A 91 0.90 3.27 -15.94
CA SER A 91 0.42 2.19 -15.08
C SER A 91 0.13 0.93 -15.91
N PRO A 92 0.58 -0.26 -15.45
CA PRO A 92 0.17 -1.53 -16.03
C PRO A 92 -1.27 -1.91 -15.65
N LEU A 93 -1.87 -1.20 -14.69
CA LEU A 93 -3.23 -1.47 -14.23
C LEU A 93 -4.24 -1.00 -15.27
N LYS A 94 -5.19 -1.87 -15.62
CA LYS A 94 -6.32 -1.50 -16.45
C LYS A 94 -7.39 -0.85 -15.57
N PRO A 95 -7.77 0.42 -15.81
CA PRO A 95 -8.82 1.05 -15.04
C PRO A 95 -10.13 0.27 -15.16
N SER A 96 -10.87 0.15 -14.06
CA SER A 96 -12.18 -0.49 -14.06
C SER A 96 -13.09 0.15 -13.02
N LYS A 97 -14.40 0.19 -13.28
CA LYS A 97 -15.37 0.78 -12.35
C LYS A 97 -16.60 -0.12 -12.26
N PRO A 98 -16.50 -1.27 -11.57
CA PRO A 98 -17.64 -2.15 -11.38
C PRO A 98 -18.65 -1.50 -10.43
N SER A 99 -19.90 -1.96 -10.47
CA SER A 99 -21.01 -1.39 -9.69
C SER A 99 -20.86 -1.56 -8.17
N ASP A 100 -20.11 -2.57 -7.75
CA ASP A 100 -19.75 -2.86 -6.35
C ASP A 100 -18.37 -2.29 -5.95
N GLY A 101 -17.77 -1.47 -6.83
CA GLY A 101 -16.49 -0.82 -6.59
C GLY A 101 -16.63 0.63 -6.09
N PRO A 102 -15.50 1.27 -5.76
CA PRO A 102 -15.49 2.67 -5.34
C PRO A 102 -15.95 3.58 -6.49
N SER A 103 -16.53 4.74 -6.14
CA SER A 103 -17.07 5.67 -7.13
C SER A 103 -16.01 6.26 -8.08
N GLN A 104 -14.76 6.25 -7.67
CA GLN A 104 -13.59 6.68 -8.45
C GLN A 104 -13.08 5.58 -9.39
N GLY A 105 -13.51 4.33 -9.18
CA GLY A 105 -12.99 3.15 -9.87
C GLY A 105 -11.65 2.65 -9.31
N TYR A 106 -11.23 1.50 -9.81
CA TYR A 106 -9.91 0.91 -9.60
C TYR A 106 -8.92 1.40 -10.67
N GLY A 107 -7.66 1.56 -10.28
CA GLY A 107 -6.59 2.06 -11.15
C GLY A 107 -5.54 2.84 -10.37
N SER A 108 -4.69 3.56 -11.10
CA SER A 108 -3.64 4.41 -10.53
C SER A 108 -4.07 5.88 -10.49
N PHE A 109 -3.72 6.55 -9.40
CA PHE A 109 -4.13 7.93 -9.12
C PHE A 109 -2.99 8.72 -8.47
N HIS A 110 -2.99 10.02 -8.69
CA HIS A 110 -2.20 11.00 -7.94
C HIS A 110 -3.11 11.69 -6.94
N GLN A 111 -2.89 11.46 -5.65
CA GLN A 111 -3.48 12.22 -4.57
C GLN A 111 -2.63 13.49 -4.35
N GLN A 112 -3.09 14.60 -4.92
CA GLN A 112 -2.39 15.87 -4.95
C GLN A 112 -2.81 16.76 -3.77
N TYR A 113 -1.82 17.36 -3.09
CA TYR A 113 -1.99 18.22 -1.93
C TYR A 113 -1.67 19.65 -2.32
N TRP A 114 -2.69 20.51 -2.39
CA TRP A 114 -2.58 21.89 -2.84
C TRP A 114 -2.76 22.83 -1.65
N LEU A 115 -1.75 23.65 -1.35
CA LEU A 115 -1.81 24.67 -0.29
C LEU A 115 -1.82 26.04 -0.95
N ASP A 116 -2.92 26.79 -0.79
CA ASP A 116 -3.09 28.13 -1.38
C ASP A 116 -2.82 28.18 -2.90
N GLY A 117 -3.22 27.11 -3.61
CA GLY A 117 -3.03 26.97 -5.05
C GLY A 117 -1.65 26.49 -5.48
N ARG A 118 -0.72 26.26 -4.55
CA ARG A 118 0.60 25.64 -4.81
C ARG A 118 0.55 24.14 -4.54
N LEU A 119 1.03 23.32 -5.49
CA LEU A 119 1.16 21.88 -5.29
C LEU A 119 2.31 21.60 -4.32
N LEU A 120 1.98 21.05 -3.16
CA LEU A 120 2.88 20.82 -2.05
C LEU A 120 3.41 19.38 -2.02
N ALA A 121 2.55 18.41 -2.30
CA ALA A 121 2.88 17.00 -2.27
C ALA A 121 2.00 16.21 -3.23
N VAL A 122 2.46 15.02 -3.60
CA VAL A 122 1.70 14.04 -4.36
C VAL A 122 1.97 12.65 -3.77
N GLY A 123 0.89 11.97 -3.38
CA GLY A 123 0.89 10.53 -3.13
C GLY A 123 0.43 9.80 -4.40
N VAL A 124 1.29 8.96 -4.97
CA VAL A 124 0.94 8.07 -6.06
C VAL A 124 0.35 6.80 -5.46
N VAL A 125 -0.93 6.56 -5.73
CA VAL A 125 -1.70 5.50 -5.10
C VAL A 125 -2.42 4.64 -6.13
N ASP A 126 -2.45 3.33 -5.89
CA ASP A 126 -3.30 2.41 -6.63
C ASP A 126 -4.52 2.05 -5.79
N ILE A 127 -5.71 2.23 -6.35
CA ILE A 127 -6.96 1.73 -5.78
C ILE A 127 -7.22 0.37 -6.39
N LEU A 128 -7.17 -0.68 -5.57
CA LEU A 128 -7.29 -2.07 -5.96
C LEU A 128 -8.48 -2.74 -5.24
N PRO A 129 -8.99 -3.88 -5.73
CA PRO A 129 -10.17 -4.53 -5.16
C PRO A 129 -10.12 -4.86 -3.67
N ARG A 130 -8.91 -5.00 -3.10
CA ARG A 130 -8.71 -5.31 -1.68
C ARG A 130 -7.95 -4.25 -0.91
N CYS A 131 -7.33 -3.28 -1.57
CA CYS A 131 -6.48 -2.31 -0.90
C CYS A 131 -6.32 -0.97 -1.62
N VAL A 132 -5.89 0.03 -0.86
CA VAL A 132 -5.14 1.18 -1.41
C VAL A 132 -3.65 0.88 -1.25
N SER A 133 -2.89 0.94 -2.34
CA SER A 133 -1.44 0.76 -2.34
C SER A 133 -0.74 2.10 -2.49
N SER A 134 0.08 2.49 -1.51
CA SER A 134 0.95 3.66 -1.57
C SER A 134 2.21 3.32 -2.37
N VAL A 135 2.25 3.77 -3.62
CA VAL A 135 3.33 3.45 -4.58
C VAL A 135 4.54 4.35 -4.34
N TYR A 136 4.30 5.66 -4.30
CA TYR A 136 5.35 6.65 -4.12
C TYR A 136 4.79 7.92 -3.47
N PHE A 137 5.63 8.68 -2.76
CA PHE A 137 5.22 9.95 -2.18
C PHE A 137 6.37 10.95 -2.33
N PHE A 138 6.09 12.08 -2.96
CA PHE A 138 7.04 13.17 -3.16
C PHE A 138 6.41 14.50 -2.78
N TYR A 139 7.22 15.43 -2.31
CA TYR A 139 6.74 16.70 -1.77
C TYR A 139 7.78 17.80 -1.91
N ASP A 140 7.37 19.03 -1.67
CA ASP A 140 8.26 20.17 -1.74
C ASP A 140 9.22 20.19 -0.54
N PRO A 141 10.55 20.05 -0.75
CA PRO A 141 11.52 19.99 0.33
C PRO A 141 11.51 21.21 1.26
N GLU A 142 11.03 22.37 0.81
CA GLU A 142 10.87 23.57 1.65
C GLU A 142 9.91 23.34 2.82
N PHE A 143 9.03 22.36 2.70
CA PHE A 143 8.02 21.99 3.69
C PHE A 143 8.36 20.70 4.44
N HIS A 144 9.62 20.27 4.43
CA HIS A 144 10.07 19.07 5.14
C HIS A 144 9.66 19.07 6.63
N PHE A 145 9.64 20.24 7.27
CA PHE A 145 9.25 20.40 8.67
C PHE A 145 7.81 19.96 8.98
N LEU A 146 6.92 19.88 7.97
CA LEU A 146 5.55 19.40 8.14
C LEU A 146 5.43 17.87 8.18
N THR A 147 6.52 17.14 7.92
CA THR A 147 6.53 15.67 7.92
C THR A 147 5.47 15.08 6.98
N LEU A 148 5.38 15.62 5.76
CA LEU A 148 4.29 15.35 4.82
C LEU A 148 4.12 13.88 4.45
N GLY A 149 5.18 13.06 4.51
CA GLY A 149 5.05 11.61 4.30
C GLY A 149 4.18 10.93 5.37
N THR A 150 4.32 11.32 6.65
CA THR A 150 3.48 10.77 7.73
C THR A 150 2.04 11.26 7.60
N TYR A 151 1.86 12.55 7.31
CA TYR A 151 0.53 13.11 7.05
C TYR A 151 -0.14 12.44 5.85
N GLY A 152 0.61 12.19 4.77
CA GLY A 152 0.16 11.47 3.59
C GLY A 152 -0.34 10.06 3.93
N SER A 153 0.43 9.30 4.72
CA SER A 153 -0.01 7.98 5.18
C SER A 153 -1.30 8.04 6.01
N LEU A 154 -1.45 9.02 6.90
CA LEU A 154 -2.69 9.21 7.66
C LEU A 154 -3.88 9.53 6.75
N ARG A 155 -3.69 10.38 5.74
CA ARG A 155 -4.71 10.69 4.74
C ARG A 155 -5.08 9.47 3.90
N GLU A 156 -4.11 8.65 3.50
CA GLU A 156 -4.34 7.42 2.75
C GLU A 156 -5.05 6.34 3.58
N ILE A 157 -4.76 6.24 4.89
CA ILE A 157 -5.51 5.37 5.83
C ILE A 157 -6.99 5.80 5.91
N ALA A 158 -7.25 7.10 6.12
CA ALA A 158 -8.61 7.63 6.16
C ALA A 158 -9.32 7.46 4.81
N PHE A 159 -8.59 7.61 3.71
CA PHE A 159 -9.12 7.38 2.37
C PHE A 159 -9.49 5.91 2.15
N CYS A 160 -8.63 4.97 2.53
CA CYS A 160 -8.92 3.53 2.49
C CYS A 160 -10.19 3.19 3.28
N ARG A 161 -10.34 3.73 4.49
CA ARG A 161 -11.56 3.58 5.33
C ARG A 161 -12.79 4.17 4.65
N THR A 162 -12.65 5.31 3.98
CA THR A 162 -13.75 5.92 3.21
C THR A 162 -14.18 5.03 2.05
N LEU A 163 -13.23 4.50 1.27
CA LEU A 163 -13.53 3.63 0.13
C LEU A 163 -14.18 2.32 0.57
N HIS A 164 -13.75 1.76 1.71
CA HIS A 164 -14.30 0.54 2.30
C HIS A 164 -15.83 0.61 2.48
N HIS A 165 -16.39 1.77 2.82
CA HIS A 165 -17.84 1.94 2.97
C HIS A 165 -18.62 1.64 1.67
N SER A 166 -18.03 1.95 0.51
CA SER A 166 -18.63 1.68 -0.81
C SER A 166 -18.20 0.34 -1.42
N ALA A 167 -17.01 -0.13 -1.05
CA ALA A 167 -16.41 -1.37 -1.55
C ALA A 167 -15.87 -2.20 -0.37
N PRO A 168 -16.71 -2.99 0.32
CA PRO A 168 -16.33 -3.68 1.56
C PRO A 168 -15.16 -4.68 1.41
N SER A 169 -14.85 -5.13 0.20
CA SER A 169 -13.68 -5.98 -0.07
C SER A 169 -12.36 -5.23 0.10
N LEU A 170 -12.36 -3.92 -0.14
CA LEU A 170 -11.22 -3.01 0.01
C LEU A 170 -11.06 -2.68 1.49
N GLN A 171 -10.06 -3.28 2.12
CA GLN A 171 -9.94 -3.26 3.59
C GLN A 171 -8.50 -3.10 4.07
N TYR A 172 -7.52 -3.07 3.16
CA TYR A 172 -6.11 -2.95 3.50
C TYR A 172 -5.50 -1.68 2.94
N TYR A 173 -4.57 -1.11 3.69
CA TYR A 173 -3.68 -0.07 3.21
C TYR A 173 -2.27 -0.66 3.10
N TYR A 174 -1.73 -0.68 1.89
CA TYR A 174 -0.39 -1.21 1.60
C TYR A 174 0.60 -0.06 1.53
N MET A 175 1.48 0.02 2.52
CA MET A 175 2.57 1.01 2.56
C MET A 175 3.80 0.57 1.77
N GLY A 176 3.71 -0.49 0.97
CA GLY A 176 4.86 -1.13 0.32
C GLY A 176 5.79 -1.85 1.30
N PHE A 177 7.06 -1.97 0.93
CA PHE A 177 8.03 -2.70 1.74
C PHE A 177 8.28 -2.06 3.11
N TYR A 178 8.70 -2.89 4.07
CA TYR A 178 9.24 -2.47 5.37
C TYR A 178 10.62 -3.13 5.55
N ILE A 179 11.67 -2.32 5.51
CA ILE A 179 13.04 -2.77 5.75
C ILE A 179 13.43 -2.27 7.14
N HIS A 180 13.43 -3.16 8.12
CA HIS A 180 13.64 -2.81 9.54
C HIS A 180 14.97 -2.08 9.80
N SER A 181 16.02 -2.45 9.07
CA SER A 181 17.34 -1.80 9.15
C SER A 181 17.43 -0.45 8.43
N CYS A 182 16.40 -0.01 7.70
CA CYS A 182 16.38 1.27 7.00
C CYS A 182 15.68 2.34 7.85
N PRO A 183 16.40 3.35 8.37
CA PRO A 183 15.80 4.39 9.23
C PRO A 183 14.66 5.14 8.54
N LYS A 184 14.78 5.42 7.23
CA LYS A 184 13.75 6.10 6.42
C LYS A 184 12.42 5.32 6.35
N MET A 185 12.41 4.03 6.69
CA MET A 185 11.23 3.17 6.63
C MET A 185 10.66 2.82 8.01
N ARG A 186 11.34 3.20 9.10
CA ARG A 186 10.91 2.87 10.47
C ARG A 186 9.57 3.51 10.84
N TYR A 187 9.26 4.68 10.30
CA TYR A 187 7.99 5.38 10.57
C TYR A 187 6.76 4.55 10.23
N LYS A 188 6.85 3.66 9.22
CA LYS A 188 5.74 2.77 8.83
C LYS A 188 5.32 1.84 9.98
N GLY A 189 6.25 1.53 10.89
CA GLY A 189 5.96 0.71 12.05
C GLY A 189 5.23 1.44 13.19
N ALA A 190 5.03 2.75 13.09
CA ALA A 190 4.28 3.52 14.07
C ALA A 190 2.77 3.47 13.85
N PHE A 191 2.30 3.01 12.68
CA PHE A 191 0.89 2.81 12.40
C PHE A 191 0.43 1.47 12.95
N SER A 192 -0.75 1.44 13.59
CA SER A 192 -1.32 0.22 14.16
C SER A 192 -2.83 0.14 13.88
N PRO A 193 -3.39 -1.05 13.63
CA PRO A 193 -2.68 -2.34 13.49
C PRO A 193 -1.90 -2.43 12.17
N SER A 194 -0.72 -3.05 12.22
CA SER A 194 0.15 -3.28 11.04
C SER A 194 0.61 -4.72 10.97
N PHE A 195 0.83 -5.22 9.75
CA PHE A 195 1.20 -6.61 9.51
C PHE A 195 2.34 -6.71 8.50
N LEU A 196 3.22 -7.69 8.70
CA LEU A 196 4.27 -8.07 7.76
C LEU A 196 3.97 -9.44 7.14
N LEU A 197 4.33 -9.59 5.87
CA LEU A 197 4.23 -10.86 5.15
C LEU A 197 5.43 -11.75 5.51
N CYS A 198 5.16 -13.00 5.93
CA CYS A 198 6.21 -13.98 6.16
C CYS A 198 6.92 -14.32 4.83
N PRO A 199 8.27 -14.20 4.75
CA PRO A 199 8.99 -14.37 3.48
C PRO A 199 9.05 -15.81 2.97
N GLU A 200 8.63 -16.80 3.78
CA GLU A 200 8.70 -18.23 3.43
C GLU A 200 7.32 -18.88 3.27
N VAL A 201 6.30 -18.37 3.97
CA VAL A 201 4.96 -18.98 4.03
C VAL A 201 3.90 -18.08 3.38
N TYR A 202 4.22 -16.82 3.14
CA TYR A 202 3.29 -15.81 2.60
C TYR A 202 2.00 -15.63 3.43
N SER A 203 2.12 -15.82 4.74
CA SER A 203 1.10 -15.50 5.75
C SER A 203 1.39 -14.13 6.40
N TRP A 204 0.35 -13.36 6.71
CA TRP A 204 0.46 -12.07 7.39
C TRP A 204 0.58 -12.23 8.92
N HIS A 205 1.51 -11.51 9.55
CA HIS A 205 1.77 -11.54 11.00
C HIS A 205 1.79 -10.12 11.58
N PRO A 206 1.27 -9.89 12.80
CA PRO A 206 1.33 -8.58 13.44
C PRO A 206 2.76 -8.07 13.53
N LEU A 207 2.99 -6.81 13.19
CA LEU A 207 4.32 -6.20 13.18
C LEU A 207 5.04 -6.37 14.51
N GLU A 208 4.32 -6.19 15.62
CA GLU A 208 4.83 -6.28 16.99
C GLU A 208 5.43 -7.67 17.30
N SER A 209 4.88 -8.73 16.69
CA SER A 209 5.41 -10.10 16.82
C SER A 209 6.66 -10.34 15.96
N CYS A 210 6.83 -9.57 14.88
CA CYS A 210 7.95 -9.68 13.95
C CYS A 210 9.18 -8.90 14.40
N LEU A 211 8.99 -7.75 15.08
CA LEU A 211 10.09 -6.84 15.46
C LEU A 211 11.20 -7.53 16.27
N PRO A 212 10.93 -8.32 17.34
CA PRO A 212 11.99 -8.99 18.10
C PRO A 212 12.83 -9.97 17.27
N LEU A 213 12.26 -10.53 16.21
CA LEU A 213 12.99 -11.41 15.29
C LEU A 213 13.92 -10.58 14.39
N LEU A 214 13.42 -9.46 13.86
CA LEU A 214 14.15 -8.58 12.95
C LEU A 214 15.32 -7.85 13.61
N GLU A 215 15.24 -7.61 14.93
CA GLU A 215 16.38 -7.08 15.72
C GLU A 215 17.54 -8.08 15.80
N ARG A 216 17.25 -9.40 15.71
CA ARG A 216 18.28 -10.45 15.78
C ARG A 216 18.92 -10.75 14.44
N THR A 217 18.12 -10.82 13.38
CA THR A 217 18.59 -11.21 12.05
C THR A 217 17.81 -10.50 10.95
N LYS A 218 18.51 -10.08 9.88
CA LYS A 218 17.91 -9.36 8.74
C LYS A 218 16.84 -10.18 8.00
N TYR A 219 17.03 -11.50 7.92
CA TYR A 219 16.08 -12.43 7.32
C TYR A 219 15.49 -13.31 8.41
N CYS A 220 14.16 -13.30 8.55
CA CYS A 220 13.45 -14.05 9.57
C CYS A 220 12.17 -14.68 9.01
N ARG A 221 11.95 -15.95 9.34
CA ARG A 221 10.63 -16.58 9.22
C ARG A 221 9.74 -16.07 10.36
N PHE A 222 8.58 -15.51 10.02
CA PHE A 222 7.59 -15.04 11.01
C PHE A 222 6.58 -16.13 11.41
N HIS A 223 6.33 -17.11 10.54
CA HIS A 223 5.36 -18.17 10.86
C HIS A 223 5.88 -19.08 11.99
N PRO A 224 5.14 -19.25 13.10
CA PRO A 224 5.62 -19.95 14.29
C PRO A 224 5.81 -21.46 14.05
N ASP A 225 4.99 -22.08 13.21
CA ASP A 225 5.18 -23.47 12.81
C ASP A 225 6.32 -23.60 11.77
N PRO A 226 7.42 -24.30 12.08
CA PRO A 226 8.52 -24.55 11.14
C PRO A 226 8.14 -25.51 10.00
N LYS A 227 7.05 -26.28 10.16
CA LYS A 227 6.54 -27.20 9.13
C LYS A 227 5.56 -26.53 8.17
N ALA A 228 5.02 -25.37 8.51
CA ALA A 228 4.16 -24.62 7.61
C ALA A 228 4.89 -24.32 6.29
N ARG A 229 4.14 -24.33 5.19
CA ARG A 229 4.64 -24.06 3.83
C ARG A 229 3.68 -23.09 3.17
N ASP A 230 4.16 -22.40 2.15
CA ASP A 230 3.30 -21.61 1.28
C ASP A 230 2.09 -22.45 0.82
N PRO A 231 0.85 -22.01 1.14
CA PRO A 231 -0.37 -22.69 0.72
C PRO A 231 -0.57 -22.62 -0.80
N ASP A 232 0.01 -21.63 -1.48
CA ASP A 232 -0.04 -21.49 -2.94
C ASP A 232 1.18 -22.13 -3.65
N ARG A 233 2.04 -22.87 -2.94
CA ARG A 233 3.21 -23.48 -3.58
C ARG A 233 2.81 -24.40 -4.74
N VAL A 234 3.62 -24.40 -5.79
CA VAL A 234 3.42 -25.31 -6.92
C VAL A 234 3.79 -26.74 -6.51
N VAL A 235 2.83 -27.66 -6.63
CA VAL A 235 3.03 -29.10 -6.35
C VAL A 235 3.30 -29.92 -7.61
N GLY A 236 3.04 -29.35 -8.79
CA GLY A 236 3.29 -30.01 -10.07
C GLY A 236 3.35 -29.00 -11.21
N LEU A 237 4.25 -29.23 -12.17
CA LEU A 237 4.50 -28.28 -13.25
C LEU A 237 3.52 -28.41 -14.41
N GLY A 238 2.70 -29.46 -14.46
CA GLY A 238 1.88 -29.78 -15.64
C GLY A 238 0.95 -28.65 -16.08
N ASP A 239 0.33 -27.98 -15.12
CA ASP A 239 -0.64 -26.88 -15.36
C ASP A 239 0.03 -25.51 -15.50
N VAL A 240 1.36 -25.43 -15.46
CA VAL A 240 2.07 -24.16 -15.67
C VAL A 240 1.82 -23.70 -17.11
N SER A 241 1.34 -22.48 -17.27
CA SER A 241 1.02 -21.90 -18.56
C SER A 241 2.29 -21.34 -19.20
N VAL A 242 2.64 -21.85 -20.38
CA VAL A 242 3.83 -21.45 -21.14
C VAL A 242 3.42 -20.90 -22.50
N LEU A 243 4.23 -19.99 -23.04
CA LEU A 243 4.13 -19.48 -24.40
C LEU A 243 5.38 -19.93 -25.15
N PHE A 244 5.21 -20.80 -26.14
CA PHE A 244 6.29 -21.27 -27.01
C PHE A 244 5.86 -21.13 -28.46
N LEU A 245 6.69 -20.53 -29.31
CA LEU A 245 6.36 -20.28 -30.72
C LEU A 245 5.00 -19.60 -30.92
N ASN A 246 4.72 -18.59 -30.09
CA ASN A 246 3.45 -17.84 -30.09
C ASN A 246 2.20 -18.71 -29.83
N LYS A 247 2.37 -19.89 -29.23
CA LYS A 247 1.28 -20.78 -28.81
C LYS A 247 1.28 -20.94 -27.30
N ALA A 248 0.18 -20.52 -26.68
CA ALA A 248 -0.05 -20.73 -25.26
C ALA A 248 -0.50 -22.18 -25.01
N MET A 249 0.13 -22.86 -24.06
CA MET A 249 -0.22 -24.23 -23.70
C MET A 249 0.15 -24.54 -22.24
N ALA A 250 -0.43 -25.60 -21.69
CA ALA A 250 0.04 -26.18 -20.45
C ALA A 250 1.43 -26.82 -20.65
N TYR A 251 2.29 -26.75 -19.64
CA TYR A 251 3.64 -27.29 -19.72
C TYR A 251 3.65 -28.82 -19.90
N SER A 252 2.62 -29.53 -19.43
CA SER A 252 2.41 -30.95 -19.77
C SER A 252 2.33 -31.20 -21.28
N THR A 253 1.57 -30.37 -22.00
CA THR A 253 1.48 -30.42 -23.47
C THR A 253 2.80 -30.04 -24.12
N PHE A 254 3.47 -29.00 -23.62
CA PHE A 254 4.79 -28.59 -24.11
C PHE A 254 5.80 -29.74 -24.03
N ARG A 255 5.85 -30.46 -22.91
CA ARG A 255 6.75 -31.59 -22.70
C ARG A 255 6.50 -32.75 -23.66
N THR A 256 5.24 -33.01 -24.01
CA THR A 256 4.89 -34.03 -25.01
C THR A 256 5.40 -33.64 -26.40
N LEU A 257 5.34 -32.35 -26.74
CA LEU A 257 5.83 -31.84 -28.03
C LEU A 257 7.35 -31.66 -28.07
N ASN A 258 8.00 -31.46 -26.91
CA ASN A 258 9.42 -31.19 -26.76
C ASN A 258 10.07 -32.15 -25.76
N PRO A 259 10.28 -33.43 -26.13
CA PRO A 259 10.72 -34.48 -25.21
C PRO A 259 12.13 -34.26 -24.65
N ALA A 260 12.97 -33.45 -25.30
CA ALA A 260 14.28 -33.05 -24.78
C ALA A 260 14.19 -32.23 -23.48
N ASN A 261 13.04 -31.59 -23.24
CA ASN A 261 12.67 -30.91 -22.00
C ASN A 261 13.71 -29.95 -21.39
N GLN A 262 14.39 -29.17 -22.24
CA GLN A 262 15.49 -28.28 -21.84
C GLN A 262 15.04 -27.16 -20.87
N HIS A 263 13.74 -26.82 -20.82
CA HIS A 263 13.20 -25.74 -19.99
C HIS A 263 12.73 -26.17 -18.59
N GLN A 264 12.95 -27.42 -18.18
CA GLN A 264 12.41 -27.91 -16.91
C GLN A 264 12.87 -27.09 -15.70
N GLU A 265 14.15 -26.73 -15.66
CA GLU A 265 14.71 -25.94 -14.57
C GLU A 265 14.13 -24.52 -14.54
N GLU A 266 14.05 -23.86 -15.70
CA GLU A 266 13.45 -22.53 -15.85
C GLU A 266 11.98 -22.50 -15.40
N VAL A 267 11.19 -23.47 -15.86
CA VAL A 267 9.77 -23.61 -15.51
C VAL A 267 9.61 -23.91 -14.03
N THR A 268 10.48 -24.74 -13.44
CA THR A 268 10.49 -25.04 -12.01
C THR A 268 10.78 -23.77 -11.20
N LYS A 269 11.82 -23.02 -11.58
CA LYS A 269 12.20 -21.77 -10.92
C LYS A 269 11.08 -20.74 -11.00
N TYR A 270 10.53 -20.51 -12.19
CA TYR A 270 9.39 -19.61 -12.38
C TYR A 270 8.21 -20.01 -11.49
N ALA A 271 7.77 -21.27 -11.56
CA ALA A 271 6.67 -21.79 -10.77
C ALA A 271 6.88 -21.61 -9.25
N SER A 272 8.12 -21.81 -8.78
CA SER A 272 8.47 -21.61 -7.37
C SER A 272 8.42 -20.15 -6.91
N LEU A 273 8.62 -19.18 -7.82
CA LEU A 273 8.62 -17.75 -7.51
C LEU A 273 7.21 -17.16 -7.54
N VAL A 274 6.36 -17.59 -8.48
CA VAL A 274 5.03 -16.99 -8.68
C VAL A 274 3.90 -17.70 -7.93
N GLY A 275 4.10 -18.96 -7.52
CA GLY A 275 3.04 -19.77 -6.92
C GLY A 275 2.05 -20.34 -7.94
N ASN A 276 1.21 -21.26 -7.48
CA ASN A 276 0.32 -22.10 -8.26
C ASN A 276 -0.82 -21.33 -8.94
N LYS A 277 -1.36 -20.30 -8.30
CA LYS A 277 -2.42 -19.50 -8.92
C LYS A 277 -1.89 -18.70 -10.10
N LEU A 278 -0.75 -18.04 -9.92
CA LEU A 278 -0.18 -17.19 -10.96
C LEU A 278 0.49 -18.00 -12.06
N SER A 279 1.15 -19.12 -11.74
CA SER A 279 1.78 -19.99 -12.75
C SER A 279 0.80 -20.52 -13.80
N ARG A 280 -0.50 -20.58 -13.48
CA ARG A 280 -1.59 -20.98 -14.39
C ARG A 280 -2.18 -19.82 -15.19
N ARG A 281 -2.06 -18.59 -14.68
CA ARG A 281 -2.70 -17.38 -15.25
C ARG A 281 -1.75 -16.50 -16.04
N MET A 282 -0.46 -16.55 -15.70
CA MET A 282 0.62 -15.85 -16.39
C MET A 282 1.35 -16.82 -17.31
N LEU A 283 1.71 -16.35 -18.50
CA LEU A 283 2.46 -17.13 -19.48
C LEU A 283 3.96 -16.94 -19.28
N LEU A 284 4.67 -18.02 -18.98
CA LEU A 284 6.14 -18.04 -19.08
C LEU A 284 6.54 -18.17 -20.55
N ILE A 285 7.27 -17.19 -21.07
CA ILE A 285 7.79 -17.22 -22.43
C ILE A 285 9.01 -18.14 -22.46
N LEU A 286 8.93 -19.23 -23.23
CA LEU A 286 10.06 -20.12 -23.47
C LEU A 286 10.71 -19.74 -24.79
N MET A 287 11.99 -19.38 -24.74
CA MET A 287 12.79 -19.07 -25.92
C MET A 287 13.55 -20.31 -26.41
N PHE A 288 13.98 -20.32 -27.68
CA PHE A 288 14.82 -21.39 -28.22
C PHE A 288 16.23 -21.40 -27.62
#